data_AF-A0A382UI73-F1
#
_entry.id   AF-A0A382UI73-F1
#
_cell.length_a   1.000
_cell.length_b   1.000
_cell.length_c   1.000
_cell.angle_alpha   90.00
_cell.angle_beta   90.00
_cell.angle_gamma   90.00
#
_symmetry.space_group_name_H-M   'P 1'
#
loop_
_entity.id
_entity.type
_entity.pdbx_description
1 polymer ?
#
loop_
_entity_poly.entity_id
_entity_poly.type
_entity_poly.pdbx_seq_one_letter_code
_entity_poly.pdbx_strand_id
1 'polypeptide(L)' 'MSKAFSKISKIGWRFDNTYSKLPHTMMSRLAPVPVKKPELVILNHSLSEELGLDFSNTKEENLALI' A
#
# COMPACT_ATOMS: atom_id res chain seq x y z
N MET A 1 -13.67 1.55 -14.50
CA MET A 1 -12.46 1.53 -13.64
C MET A 1 -12.00 2.96 -13.43
N SER A 2 -12.24 3.62 -12.29
CA SER A 2 -11.79 5.04 -12.19
C SER A 2 -11.68 5.66 -10.81
N LYS A 3 -12.43 5.22 -9.78
CA LYS A 3 -12.41 5.90 -8.48
C LYS A 3 -11.28 5.48 -7.53
N ALA A 4 -10.83 4.23 -7.56
CA ALA A 4 -9.80 3.73 -6.63
C ALA A 4 -8.38 4.24 -6.96
N PHE A 5 -8.02 4.29 -8.24
CA PHE A 5 -6.68 4.71 -8.69
C PHE A 5 -6.35 6.17 -8.36
N SER A 6 -7.34 7.07 -8.36
CA SER A 6 -7.15 8.49 -8.02
C SER A 6 -6.90 8.72 -6.52
N LYS A 7 -7.20 7.74 -5.66
CA LYS A 7 -7.05 7.85 -4.21
C LYS A 7 -5.68 7.37 -3.75
N ILE A 8 -5.19 6.29 -4.35
CA ILE A 8 -3.85 5.71 -4.07
C ILE A 8 -2.72 6.65 -4.52
N SER A 9 -2.90 7.37 -5.63
CA SER A 9 -1.89 8.34 -6.11
C SER A 9 -1.67 9.52 -5.17
N LYS A 10 -2.58 9.76 -4.22
CA LYS A 10 -2.47 10.85 -3.23
C LYS A 10 -1.71 10.45 -1.97
N ILE A 11 -1.50 9.16 -1.72
CA ILE A 11 -0.80 8.67 -0.52
C ILE A 11 0.71 8.90 -0.63
N GLY A 12 1.26 9.08 -1.83
CA GLY A 12 2.69 9.37 -2.01
C GLY A 12 3.58 8.15 -2.22
N TRP A 13 3.02 6.99 -2.58
CA TRP A 13 3.81 5.79 -2.92
C TRP A 13 4.78 6.03 -4.09
N ARG A 14 6.06 5.70 -3.90
CA ARG A 14 7.13 5.84 -4.92
C ARG A 14 7.88 4.52 -5.16
N PHE A 15 7.16 3.48 -5.58
CA PHE A 15 7.75 2.16 -5.82
C PHE A 15 8.69 2.15 -7.04
N ASP A 16 9.96 1.76 -6.83
CA ASP A 16 10.81 1.17 -7.88
C ASP A 16 11.02 -0.31 -7.55
N ASN A 17 10.23 -1.17 -8.20
CA ASN A 17 10.21 -2.61 -7.93
C ASN A 17 11.44 -3.31 -8.56
N THR A 18 12.65 -2.95 -8.13
CA THR A 18 13.92 -3.46 -8.71
C THR A 18 14.07 -4.98 -8.62
N TYR A 19 13.56 -5.59 -7.54
CA TYR A 19 13.49 -7.06 -7.40
C TYR A 19 12.68 -7.73 -8.53
N SER A 20 11.75 -7.01 -9.16
CA SER A 20 11.00 -7.52 -10.32
C SER A 20 11.78 -7.64 -11.61
N LYS A 21 13.00 -7.08 -11.64
CA LYS A 21 13.93 -7.12 -12.77
C LYS A 21 14.93 -8.28 -12.62
N LEU A 22 14.95 -8.99 -11.48
CA LEU A 22 15.81 -10.15 -11.25
C LEU A 22 15.33 -11.36 -12.07
N PRO A 23 16.20 -12.38 -12.26
CA PRO A 23 15.83 -13.62 -12.96
C PRO A 23 14.57 -14.27 -12.38
N HIS A 24 13.76 -14.89 -13.24
CA HIS A 24 12.48 -15.46 -12.84
C HIS A 24 12.60 -16.58 -11.79
N THR A 25 13.75 -17.23 -11.69
CA THR A 25 14.04 -18.24 -10.66
C THR A 25 14.17 -17.65 -9.25
N MET A 26 14.40 -16.33 -9.13
CA MET A 26 14.56 -15.64 -7.85
C MET A 26 13.26 -15.01 -7.34
N MET A 27 12.16 -15.08 -8.11
CA MET A 27 10.90 -14.47 -7.70
C MET A 27 9.67 -15.18 -8.22
N SER A 28 8.53 -14.98 -7.55
CA SER A 28 7.22 -15.37 -8.07
C SER A 28 6.24 -14.22 -7.86
N ARG A 29 5.39 -13.98 -8.87
CA ARG A 29 4.30 -12.99 -8.75
C ARG A 29 3.11 -13.65 -8.08
N LEU A 30 2.71 -13.13 -6.93
CA LEU A 30 1.56 -13.60 -6.17
C LEU A 30 0.70 -12.40 -5.76
N ALA A 31 -0.62 -12.55 -5.84
CA ALA A 31 -1.54 -11.60 -5.25
C ALA A 31 -1.67 -11.87 -3.73
N PRO A 32 -1.84 -10.84 -2.89
CA PRO A 32 -2.17 -11.03 -1.48
C PRO A 32 -3.47 -11.83 -1.32
N VAL A 33 -3.52 -12.72 -0.33
CA VAL A 33 -4.76 -13.44 0.03
C VAL A 33 -5.58 -12.55 0.96
N PRO A 34 -6.84 -12.20 0.61
CA PRO A 34 -7.65 -11.31 1.42
C PRO A 34 -8.10 -11.97 2.72
N VAL A 35 -8.25 -11.17 3.78
CA VAL A 35 -8.82 -11.58 5.07
C VAL A 35 -10.31 -11.25 5.13
N LYS A 36 -11.07 -11.95 6.00
CA LYS A 36 -12.52 -11.80 6.10
C LYS A 36 -12.98 -10.42 6.59
N LYS A 37 -12.23 -9.82 7.53
CA LYS A 37 -12.56 -8.52 8.14
C LYS A 37 -11.27 -7.74 8.38
N PRO A 38 -10.75 -7.02 7.38
CA PRO A 38 -9.56 -6.18 7.55
C PRO A 38 -9.87 -5.03 8.51
N GLU A 39 -8.96 -4.78 9.44
CA GLU A 39 -9.09 -3.76 10.48
C GLU A 39 -7.69 -3.23 10.84
N LEU A 40 -7.57 -1.92 11.03
CA LEU A 40 -6.31 -1.30 11.42
C LEU A 40 -6.12 -1.47 12.93
N VAL A 41 -4.98 -2.04 13.34
CA VAL A 41 -4.64 -2.20 14.76
C VAL A 41 -3.69 -1.10 15.23
N ILE A 42 -2.62 -0.84 14.46
CA ILE A 42 -1.61 0.19 14.73
C ILE A 42 -1.08 0.72 13.40
N LEU A 43 -0.87 2.03 13.30
CA LEU A 43 -0.12 2.68 12.23
C LEU A 43 1.13 3.36 12.80
N ASN A 44 2.28 3.17 12.16
CA ASN A 44 3.49 3.90 12.52
C ASN A 44 3.51 5.28 11.83
N HIS A 45 3.03 6.30 12.54
CA HIS A 45 2.95 7.67 12.02
C HIS A 45 4.33 8.26 11.72
N SER A 46 5.31 8.10 12.62
CA SER A 46 6.65 8.66 12.42
C SER A 46 7.33 8.10 11.16
N LEU A 47 7.22 6.78 10.93
CA LEU A 47 7.75 6.16 9.71
C LEU A 47 6.99 6.59 8.46
N SER A 48 5.67 6.80 8.57
CA SER A 48 4.86 7.28 7.45
C SER A 48 5.32 8.67 6.99
N GLU A 49 5.59 9.57 7.93
CA GLU A 49 6.14 10.91 7.64
C GLU A 49 7.54 10.84 7.01
N GLU A 50 8.43 9.99 7.55
CA GLU A 50 9.79 9.79 7.01
C GLU A 50 9.76 9.29 5.55
N LEU A 51 8.81 8.40 5.24
CA LEU A 51 8.60 7.89 3.87
C LEU A 51 7.83 8.85 2.96
N GLY A 52 7.34 9.98 3.48
CA GLY A 52 6.54 10.95 2.74
C GLY A 52 5.13 10.45 2.37
N LEU A 53 4.56 9.57 3.20
CA LEU A 53 3.24 9.00 2.98
C LEU A 53 2.15 9.84 3.68
N ASP A 54 1.12 10.24 2.92
CA ASP A 54 0.00 11.04 3.41
C ASP A 54 -1.32 10.26 3.39
N PHE A 55 -1.78 9.87 4.58
CA PHE A 55 -3.04 9.17 4.77
C PHE A 55 -4.23 10.09 5.11
N SER A 56 -4.04 11.42 5.17
CA SER A 56 -5.07 12.40 5.59
C SER A 56 -6.37 12.35 4.77
N ASN A 57 -6.27 11.91 3.51
CA ASN A 57 -7.41 11.77 2.60
C ASN A 57 -8.23 10.48 2.81
N THR A 58 -7.87 9.66 3.80
CA THR A 58 -8.56 8.40 4.12
C THR A 58 -8.91 8.34 5.61
N LYS A 59 -10.12 7.87 5.91
CA LYS A 59 -10.52 7.60 7.29
C LYS A 59 -9.76 6.40 7.83
N GLU A 60 -9.38 6.45 9.10
CA GLU A 60 -8.58 5.42 9.78
C GLU A 60 -9.16 4.00 9.65
N GLU A 61 -10.47 3.86 9.84
CA GLU A 61 -11.23 2.61 9.69
C GLU A 61 -11.08 1.96 8.29
N ASN A 62 -10.73 2.76 7.28
CA ASN A 62 -10.60 2.32 5.90
C ASN A 62 -9.13 2.11 5.49
N LEU A 63 -8.15 2.37 6.38
CA LEU A 63 -6.72 2.20 6.05
C LEU A 63 -6.34 0.74 5.79
N ALA A 64 -7.01 -0.20 6.45
CA ALA A 64 -6.79 -1.64 6.22
C ALA A 64 -7.45 -2.16 4.92
N LEU A 65 -8.22 -1.34 4.21
CA LEU A 65 -8.90 -1.68 2.96
C LEU A 65 -8.15 -1.19 1.70
N ILE A 66 -7.07 -0.43 1.86
CA ILE A 66 -6.33 0.20 0.76
C ILE A 66 -5.30 -0.76 0.17
#